data_AF-A0A366DLV7-F1
#
_entry.id   AF-A0A366DLV7-F1
#
_cell.length_a   1.000
_cell.length_b   1.000
_cell.length_c   1.000
_cell.angle_alpha   90.00
_cell.angle_beta   90.00
_cell.angle_gamma   90.00
#
_symmetry.space_group_name_H-M   'P 1'
#
loop_
_entity.id
_entity.type
_entity.pdbx_description
1 polymer ?
#
loop_
_entity_poly.entity_id
_entity_poly.type
_entity_poly.pdbx_seq_one_letter_code
_entity_poly.pdbx_strand_id
1 'polypeptide(L)'
;MQVDEWKAREDELLKSAGRVHALARELDAEIDYDSIGVGAFAGAHFQALNTEHEVRIGYFRFNAGAAVLNPDAQVDPDDPKSSKNKDFYANLKAQAWWSVSKRFRNTYNAVTKGEVFDEDDLIAISSDCEHLDGLIDELSIPRKDFDNSGRSKVESKKDLEKRDVPSPNKADAFVMAFAPRDKAPSAGMFLTKRHR
;
A
#
# COMPACT_ATOMS: atom_id res chain seq x y z
N MET A 1 -1.02 16.18 5.35
CA MET A 1 -0.51 14.96 4.69
C MET A 1 0.83 15.34 4.11
N GLN A 2 1.88 14.58 4.43
CA GLN A 2 3.23 14.87 3.97
C GLN A 2 3.65 13.73 3.04
N VAL A 3 4.00 14.06 1.81
CA VAL A 3 4.75 13.15 0.93
C VAL A 3 6.19 13.62 1.01
N ASP A 4 7.11 12.68 1.18
CA ASP A 4 8.53 12.96 1.37
C ASP A 4 9.33 12.12 0.37
N GLU A 5 10.41 12.68 -0.16
CA GLU A 5 11.28 12.04 -1.13
C GLU A 5 12.75 12.22 -0.72
N TRP A 6 13.50 11.12 -0.72
CA TRP A 6 14.94 11.16 -0.49
C TRP A 6 15.66 10.12 -1.33
N LYS A 7 16.96 10.36 -1.55
CA LYS A 7 17.86 9.45 -2.24
C LYS A 7 18.83 8.82 -1.24
N ALA A 8 18.60 7.55 -0.92
CA ALA A 8 19.51 6.76 -0.08
C ALA A 8 20.69 6.21 -0.91
N ARG A 9 21.86 6.06 -0.26
CA ARG A 9 22.98 5.28 -0.81
C ARG A 9 22.74 3.77 -0.63
N GLU A 10 23.56 2.95 -1.30
CA GLU A 10 23.43 1.48 -1.30
C GLU A 10 23.43 0.85 0.11
N ASP A 11 24.11 1.47 1.07
CA ASP A 11 24.25 1.02 2.46
C ASP A 11 23.32 1.75 3.47
N GLU A 12 22.40 2.58 2.98
CA GLU A 12 21.57 3.47 3.83
C GLU A 12 20.13 2.99 4.02
N LEU A 13 19.87 1.71 3.77
CA LEU A 13 18.56 1.11 4.01
C LEU A 13 18.08 1.32 5.45
N LEU A 14 18.94 1.07 6.43
CA LEU A 14 18.59 1.23 7.85
C LEU A 14 18.34 2.70 8.21
N LYS A 15 19.06 3.64 7.59
CA LYS A 15 18.80 5.07 7.77
C LYS A 15 17.42 5.46 7.22
N SER A 16 17.06 4.92 6.06
CA SER A 16 15.74 5.15 5.45
C SER A 16 14.62 4.57 6.32
N ALA A 17 14.79 3.35 6.83
CA ALA A 17 13.84 2.77 7.78
C ALA A 17 13.75 3.57 9.09
N GLY A 18 14.88 4.03 9.64
CA GLY A 18 14.91 4.92 10.81
C GLY A 18 14.13 6.22 10.59
N ARG A 19 14.28 6.86 9.41
CA ARG A 19 13.50 8.06 9.04
C ARG A 19 11.99 7.79 9.05
N VAL A 20 11.57 6.69 8.40
CA VAL A 20 10.15 6.31 8.36
C VAL A 20 9.61 6.00 9.77
N HIS A 21 10.39 5.33 10.61
CA HIS A 21 10.01 5.06 12.00
C HIS A 21 9.86 6.33 12.83
N ALA A 22 10.80 7.26 12.71
CA ALA A 22 10.74 8.55 13.39
C ALA A 22 9.47 9.32 12.98
N LEU A 23 9.16 9.38 11.68
CA LEU A 23 7.95 10.02 11.19
C LEU A 23 6.67 9.31 11.69
N ALA A 24 6.66 7.98 11.70
CA ALA A 24 5.53 7.22 12.24
C ALA A 24 5.30 7.49 13.74
N ARG A 25 6.37 7.70 14.53
CA ARG A 25 6.25 8.13 15.94
C ARG A 25 5.66 9.52 16.07
N GLU A 26 6.09 10.46 15.25
CA GLU A 26 5.62 11.85 15.29
C GLU A 26 4.15 11.96 14.90
N LEU A 27 3.69 11.12 13.99
CA LEU A 27 2.33 11.14 13.45
C LEU A 27 1.35 10.17 14.13
N ASP A 28 1.81 9.38 15.11
CA ASP A 28 1.06 8.26 15.70
C ASP A 28 0.50 7.31 14.62
N ALA A 29 1.36 6.96 13.67
CA ALA A 29 1.01 6.19 12.48
C ALA A 29 1.59 4.77 12.49
N GLU A 30 1.01 3.91 11.67
CA GLU A 30 1.55 2.59 11.34
C GLU A 30 2.36 2.65 10.03
N ILE A 31 3.21 1.65 9.81
CA ILE A 31 4.13 1.60 8.67
C ILE A 31 3.75 0.47 7.72
N ASP A 32 3.43 0.78 6.47
CA ASP A 32 3.42 -0.21 5.38
C ASP A 32 4.70 -0.09 4.57
N TYR A 33 5.37 -1.20 4.26
CA TYR A 33 6.63 -1.19 3.51
C TYR A 33 6.71 -2.29 2.47
N ASP A 34 7.34 -1.99 1.32
CA ASP A 34 7.66 -3.01 0.32
C ASP A 34 8.71 -3.97 0.88
N SER A 35 8.30 -5.21 1.08
CA SER A 35 9.14 -6.28 1.64
C SER A 35 9.90 -7.06 0.57
N ILE A 36 9.76 -6.69 -0.72
CA ILE A 36 10.48 -7.33 -1.82
C ILE A 36 11.90 -6.74 -1.95
N GLY A 37 12.88 -7.61 -2.20
CA GLY A 37 14.26 -7.20 -2.46
C GLY A 37 14.94 -6.61 -1.23
N VAL A 38 15.47 -5.39 -1.35
CA VAL A 38 16.22 -4.72 -0.27
C VAL A 38 15.38 -4.46 0.97
N GLY A 39 14.06 -4.27 0.84
CA GLY A 39 13.17 -3.98 1.95
C GLY A 39 12.92 -5.16 2.90
N ALA A 40 13.33 -6.38 2.55
CA ALA A 40 13.08 -7.59 3.35
C ALA A 40 13.56 -7.48 4.80
N PHE A 41 14.62 -6.71 5.06
CA PHE A 41 15.22 -6.54 6.39
C PHE A 41 14.59 -5.41 7.23
N ALA A 42 13.75 -4.54 6.64
CA ALA A 42 13.23 -3.36 7.33
C ALA A 42 12.41 -3.72 8.59
N GLY A 43 11.64 -4.81 8.54
CA GLY A 43 10.82 -5.25 9.67
C GLY A 43 11.61 -5.59 10.95
N ALA A 44 12.78 -6.22 10.82
CA ALA A 44 13.62 -6.50 11.99
C ALA A 44 14.21 -5.21 12.58
N HIS A 45 14.49 -4.23 11.73
CA HIS A 45 14.98 -2.93 12.17
C HIS A 45 13.87 -2.11 12.85
N PHE A 46 12.65 -2.09 12.31
CA PHE A 46 11.50 -1.46 12.98
C PHE A 46 11.24 -2.07 14.37
N GLN A 47 11.40 -3.39 14.51
CA GLN A 47 11.30 -4.05 15.81
C GLN A 47 12.36 -3.57 16.81
N ALA A 48 13.60 -3.43 16.35
CA ALA A 48 14.70 -2.91 17.16
C ALA A 48 14.44 -1.46 17.59
N LEU A 49 13.97 -0.61 16.66
CA LEU A 49 13.64 0.79 16.95
C LEU A 49 12.43 0.94 17.89
N ASN A 50 11.42 0.09 17.78
CA ASN A 50 10.32 0.02 18.75
C ASN A 50 10.84 -0.29 20.16
N THR A 51 11.80 -1.21 20.27
CA THR A 51 12.42 -1.57 21.55
C THR A 51 13.28 -0.43 22.09
N GLU A 52 14.10 0.19 21.24
CA GLU A 52 15.00 1.30 21.59
C GLU A 52 14.24 2.54 22.09
N HIS A 53 13.12 2.86 21.46
CA HIS A 53 12.33 4.04 21.79
C HIS A 53 11.14 3.76 22.71
N GLU A 54 10.99 2.53 23.20
CA GLU A 54 9.89 2.09 24.08
C GLU A 54 8.49 2.40 23.50
N VAL A 55 8.33 2.24 22.19
CA VAL A 55 7.07 2.46 21.44
C VAL A 55 6.53 1.17 20.83
N ARG A 56 5.26 1.19 20.41
CA ARG A 56 4.58 0.03 19.78
C ARG A 56 3.99 0.40 18.42
N ILE A 57 4.82 0.88 17.50
CA ILE A 57 4.38 1.18 16.14
C ILE A 57 4.12 -0.13 15.38
N GLY A 58 2.92 -0.25 14.83
CA GLY A 58 2.57 -1.33 13.90
C GLY A 58 3.34 -1.19 12.60
N TYR A 59 3.89 -2.29 12.09
CA TYR A 59 4.53 -2.32 10.78
C TYR A 59 4.12 -3.56 10.00
N PHE A 60 3.80 -3.37 8.72
CA PHE A 60 3.16 -4.36 7.87
C PHE A 60 3.92 -4.53 6.57
N ARG A 61 4.09 -5.79 6.18
CA ARG A 61 4.76 -6.17 4.95
C ARG A 61 3.79 -6.06 3.80
N PHE A 62 4.12 -5.25 2.82
CA PHE A 62 3.51 -5.31 1.51
C PHE A 62 4.40 -6.16 0.59
N ASN A 63 3.82 -7.17 -0.06
CA ASN A 63 4.49 -7.92 -1.11
C ASN A 63 3.66 -7.76 -2.39
N ALA A 64 4.13 -6.90 -3.29
CA ALA A 64 3.48 -6.60 -4.55
C ALA A 64 3.16 -7.85 -5.41
N GLY A 65 3.97 -8.91 -5.28
CA GLY A 65 3.80 -10.18 -6.00
C GLY A 65 2.98 -11.22 -5.24
N ALA A 66 2.49 -10.93 -4.04
CA ALA A 66 1.68 -11.87 -3.26
C ALA A 66 0.32 -12.15 -3.92
N ALA A 67 -0.31 -13.24 -3.48
CA ALA A 67 -1.68 -13.55 -3.82
C ALA A 67 -2.62 -12.42 -3.37
N VAL A 68 -3.76 -12.30 -4.05
CA VAL A 68 -4.81 -11.36 -3.70
C VAL A 68 -5.41 -11.71 -2.34
N LEU A 69 -5.86 -10.69 -1.60
CA LEU A 69 -6.61 -10.90 -0.37
C LEU A 69 -8.07 -11.21 -0.69
N ASN A 70 -8.71 -12.00 0.17
CA ASN A 70 -10.10 -12.44 0.05
C ASN A 70 -10.41 -12.97 -1.38
N PRO A 71 -9.73 -14.03 -1.83
CA PRO A 71 -9.75 -14.47 -3.23
C PRO A 71 -11.15 -14.85 -3.75
N ASP A 72 -12.04 -15.30 -2.86
CA ASP A 72 -13.42 -15.68 -3.21
C ASP A 72 -14.45 -14.56 -3.04
N ALA A 73 -14.06 -13.41 -2.50
CA ALA A 73 -14.92 -12.23 -2.45
C ALA A 73 -15.05 -11.60 -3.84
N GLN A 74 -16.19 -10.96 -4.08
CA GLN A 74 -16.45 -10.23 -5.31
C GLN A 74 -15.64 -8.93 -5.36
N VAL A 75 -15.19 -8.55 -6.55
CA VAL A 75 -14.55 -7.25 -6.81
C VAL A 75 -15.52 -6.10 -6.52
N ASP A 76 -16.79 -6.30 -6.86
CA ASP A 76 -17.89 -5.43 -6.49
C ASP A 76 -18.81 -6.18 -5.53
N PRO A 77 -18.81 -5.84 -4.22
CA PRO A 77 -19.63 -6.50 -3.21
C PRO A 77 -21.14 -6.39 -3.49
N ASP A 78 -21.58 -5.36 -4.20
CA ASP A 78 -22.99 -5.08 -4.48
C ASP A 78 -23.50 -5.80 -5.74
N ASP A 79 -22.59 -6.33 -6.57
CA ASP A 79 -22.93 -7.11 -7.76
C ASP A 79 -22.52 -8.59 -7.60
N PRO A 80 -23.48 -9.52 -7.37
CA PRO A 80 -23.18 -10.94 -7.24
C PRO A 80 -22.67 -11.58 -8.54
N LYS A 81 -22.84 -10.91 -9.70
CA LYS A 81 -22.28 -11.34 -10.99
C LYS A 81 -20.88 -10.78 -11.26
N SER A 82 -20.38 -9.92 -10.37
CA SER A 82 -19.00 -9.44 -10.43
C SER A 82 -18.03 -10.62 -10.42
N SER A 83 -16.81 -10.36 -10.90
CA SER A 83 -15.75 -11.37 -10.86
C SER A 83 -15.19 -11.47 -9.44
N LYS A 84 -14.76 -12.67 -9.05
CA LYS A 84 -14.02 -12.85 -7.80
C LYS A 84 -12.64 -12.20 -7.89
N ASN A 85 -12.11 -11.77 -6.74
CA ASN A 85 -10.78 -11.15 -6.66
C ASN A 85 -9.68 -11.98 -7.33
N LYS A 86 -9.68 -13.31 -7.14
CA LYS A 86 -8.67 -14.22 -7.71
C LYS A 86 -8.73 -14.35 -9.24
N ASP A 87 -9.93 -14.14 -9.79
CA ASP A 87 -10.22 -14.26 -11.21
C ASP A 87 -10.08 -12.91 -11.93
N PHE A 88 -10.06 -11.80 -11.17
CA PHE A 88 -9.93 -10.45 -11.72
C PHE A 88 -8.53 -9.84 -11.54
N TYR A 89 -7.85 -10.05 -10.42
CA TYR A 89 -6.54 -9.46 -10.14
C TYR A 89 -5.42 -10.49 -10.28
N ALA A 90 -4.31 -10.08 -10.92
CA ALA A 90 -3.14 -10.92 -11.07
C ALA A 90 -2.35 -11.13 -9.77
N ASN A 91 -2.31 -10.12 -8.90
CA ASN A 91 -1.56 -10.09 -7.64
C ASN A 91 -2.06 -8.98 -6.69
N LEU A 92 -1.50 -8.94 -5.48
CA LEU A 92 -1.84 -7.94 -4.46
C LEU A 92 -1.59 -6.50 -4.93
N LYS A 93 -0.52 -6.24 -5.71
CA LYS A 93 -0.30 -4.91 -6.30
C LYS A 93 -1.48 -4.46 -7.16
N ALA A 94 -1.97 -5.33 -8.03
CA ALA A 94 -3.10 -5.01 -8.89
C ALA A 94 -4.38 -4.74 -8.09
N GLN A 95 -4.63 -5.53 -7.05
CA GLN A 95 -5.78 -5.31 -6.16
C GLN A 95 -5.69 -3.96 -5.44
N ALA A 96 -4.53 -3.62 -4.87
CA ALA A 96 -4.33 -2.36 -4.14
C ALA A 96 -4.48 -1.12 -5.06
N TRP A 97 -3.82 -1.14 -6.22
CA TRP A 97 -3.90 -0.05 -7.20
C TRP A 97 -5.34 0.16 -7.71
N TRP A 98 -6.06 -0.93 -7.96
CA TRP A 98 -7.46 -0.84 -8.37
C TRP A 98 -8.36 -0.27 -7.27
N SER A 99 -8.15 -0.67 -6.01
CA SER A 99 -8.88 -0.13 -4.86
C SER A 99 -8.72 1.40 -4.77
N VAL A 100 -7.48 1.89 -4.84
CA VAL A 100 -7.19 3.34 -4.82
C VAL A 100 -7.80 4.05 -6.03
N SER A 101 -7.68 3.47 -7.23
CA SER A 101 -8.31 4.02 -8.44
C SER A 101 -9.84 4.13 -8.33
N LYS A 102 -10.50 3.11 -7.75
CA LYS A 102 -11.95 3.14 -7.49
C LYS A 102 -12.31 4.29 -6.55
N ARG A 103 -11.57 4.48 -5.46
CA ARG A 103 -11.82 5.57 -4.51
C ARG A 103 -11.66 6.96 -5.13
N PHE A 104 -10.63 7.17 -5.97
CA PHE A 104 -10.49 8.43 -6.72
C PHE A 104 -11.67 8.67 -7.67
N ARG A 105 -12.10 7.63 -8.40
CA ARG A 105 -13.27 7.73 -9.30
C ARG A 105 -14.55 8.05 -8.52
N ASN A 106 -14.78 7.39 -7.39
CA ASN A 106 -15.93 7.63 -6.53
C ASN A 106 -15.92 9.06 -6.01
N THR A 107 -14.76 9.55 -5.55
CA THR A 107 -14.61 10.94 -5.09
C THR A 107 -14.88 11.95 -6.19
N TYR A 108 -14.36 11.71 -7.40
CA TYR A 108 -14.65 12.54 -8.57
C TYR A 108 -16.16 12.58 -8.86
N ASN A 109 -16.84 11.44 -8.87
CA ASN A 109 -18.27 11.37 -9.10
C ASN A 109 -19.08 12.05 -7.98
N ALA A 110 -18.68 11.89 -6.73
CA ALA A 110 -19.33 12.56 -5.60
C ALA A 110 -19.27 14.09 -5.74
N VAL A 111 -18.07 14.61 -6.02
CA VAL A 111 -17.83 16.06 -6.13
C VAL A 111 -18.47 16.66 -7.39
N THR A 112 -18.38 15.99 -8.53
CA THR A 112 -18.78 16.58 -9.83
C THR A 112 -20.20 16.23 -10.27
N LYS A 113 -20.76 15.12 -9.79
CA LYS A 113 -22.07 14.61 -10.19
C LYS A 113 -23.07 14.50 -9.04
N GLY A 114 -22.63 14.68 -7.79
CA GLY A 114 -23.49 14.55 -6.61
C GLY A 114 -23.89 13.11 -6.30
N GLU A 115 -23.15 12.12 -6.80
CA GLU A 115 -23.34 10.70 -6.43
C GLU A 115 -22.96 10.47 -4.96
N VAL A 116 -23.66 9.58 -4.27
CA VAL A 116 -23.42 9.29 -2.85
C VAL A 116 -22.66 7.97 -2.72
N PHE A 117 -21.59 7.99 -1.93
CA PHE A 117 -20.76 6.83 -1.59
C PHE A 117 -20.49 6.82 -0.09
N ASP A 118 -20.18 5.66 0.47
CA ASP A 118 -19.69 5.55 1.84
C ASP A 118 -18.32 6.23 1.98
N GLU A 119 -18.04 6.80 3.16
CA GLU A 119 -16.78 7.52 3.42
C GLU A 119 -15.55 6.64 3.21
N ASP A 120 -15.64 5.34 3.55
CA ASP A 120 -14.59 4.33 3.36
C ASP A 120 -14.29 4.03 1.88
N ASP A 121 -15.18 4.43 0.98
CA ASP A 121 -15.09 4.28 -0.48
C ASP A 121 -14.62 5.55 -1.20
N LEU A 122 -14.24 6.58 -0.43
CA LEU A 122 -13.71 7.85 -0.93
C LEU A 122 -12.23 8.01 -0.58
N ILE A 123 -11.56 8.93 -1.29
CA ILE A 123 -10.18 9.33 -1.00
C ILE A 123 -9.95 10.76 -1.46
N ALA A 124 -9.28 11.56 -0.63
CA ALA A 124 -8.90 12.92 -0.96
C ALA A 124 -7.44 13.15 -0.60
N ILE A 125 -6.73 13.91 -1.44
CA ILE A 125 -5.39 14.40 -1.14
C ILE A 125 -5.52 15.89 -0.81
N SER A 126 -4.97 16.30 0.33
CA SER A 126 -4.99 17.72 0.72
C SER A 126 -4.23 18.55 -0.31
N SER A 127 -4.76 19.73 -0.65
CA SER A 127 -4.06 20.72 -1.48
C SER A 127 -2.75 21.21 -0.84
N ASP A 128 -2.64 21.10 0.49
CA ASP A 128 -1.46 21.50 1.25
C ASP A 128 -0.40 20.37 1.34
N CYS A 129 -0.58 19.29 0.57
CA CYS A 129 0.37 18.20 0.53
C CYS A 129 1.68 18.67 -0.12
N GLU A 130 2.78 18.54 0.61
CA GLU A 130 4.11 18.69 0.03
C GLU A 130 4.28 17.68 -1.11
N HIS A 131 4.91 18.10 -2.22
CA HIS A 131 5.09 17.29 -3.43
C HIS A 131 3.81 16.76 -4.09
N LEU A 132 2.67 17.45 -3.92
CA LEU A 132 1.38 17.08 -4.51
C LEU A 132 1.46 16.80 -6.03
N ASP A 133 2.03 17.72 -6.81
CA ASP A 133 2.14 17.57 -8.27
C ASP A 133 2.94 16.32 -8.64
N GLY A 134 4.06 16.08 -7.95
CA GLY A 134 4.87 14.89 -8.16
C GLY A 134 4.18 13.59 -7.78
N LEU A 135 3.32 13.60 -6.75
CA LEU A 135 2.47 12.45 -6.42
C LEU A 135 1.41 12.21 -7.51
N ILE A 136 0.75 13.27 -7.99
CA ILE A 136 -0.26 13.18 -9.05
C ILE A 136 0.34 12.64 -10.34
N ASP A 137 1.52 13.14 -10.73
CA ASP A 137 2.26 12.67 -11.89
C ASP A 137 2.55 11.17 -11.78
N GLU A 138 3.12 10.73 -10.65
CA GLU A 138 3.41 9.32 -10.42
C GLU A 138 2.17 8.43 -10.35
N LEU A 139 1.06 8.89 -9.75
CA LEU A 139 -0.20 8.14 -9.72
C LEU A 139 -0.82 7.98 -11.11
N SER A 140 -0.53 8.90 -12.03
CA SER A 140 -1.09 8.92 -13.39
C SER A 140 -0.24 8.14 -14.40
N ILE A 141 0.95 7.69 -14.02
CA ILE A 141 1.92 7.04 -14.90
C ILE A 141 1.61 5.55 -15.18
N PRO A 142 1.37 4.70 -14.17
CA PRO A 142 1.24 3.26 -14.38
C PRO A 142 -0.01 2.91 -15.17
N ARG A 143 0.17 2.07 -16.19
CA ARG A 143 -0.93 1.62 -17.04
C ARG A 143 -1.51 0.31 -16.53
N LYS A 144 -2.82 0.13 -16.75
CA LYS A 144 -3.46 -1.17 -16.62
C LYS A 144 -2.94 -2.09 -17.73
N ASP A 145 -2.58 -3.30 -17.34
CA ASP A 145 -2.11 -4.40 -18.18
C ASP A 145 -2.89 -5.68 -17.82
N PHE A 146 -2.65 -6.76 -18.55
CA PHE A 146 -3.25 -8.07 -18.27
C PHE A 146 -2.18 -9.16 -18.19
N ASP A 147 -2.38 -10.13 -17.31
CA ASP A 147 -1.56 -11.35 -17.32
C ASP A 147 -2.02 -12.33 -18.41
N ASN A 148 -1.29 -13.43 -18.59
CA ASN A 148 -1.60 -14.45 -19.60
C ASN A 148 -2.97 -15.13 -19.39
N SER A 149 -3.55 -15.00 -18.20
CA SER A 149 -4.88 -15.53 -17.87
C SER A 149 -5.98 -14.46 -18.01
N GLY A 150 -5.65 -13.27 -18.52
CA GLY A 150 -6.59 -12.17 -18.70
C GLY A 150 -6.92 -11.39 -17.42
N ARG A 151 -6.17 -11.60 -16.32
CA ARG A 151 -6.39 -10.90 -15.06
C ARG A 151 -5.72 -9.53 -15.08
N SER A 152 -6.39 -8.54 -14.49
CA SER A 152 -5.91 -7.18 -14.33
C SER A 152 -4.58 -7.14 -13.60
N LYS A 153 -3.63 -6.41 -14.17
CA LYS A 153 -2.28 -6.19 -13.65
C LYS A 153 -1.93 -4.70 -13.77
N VAL A 154 -0.99 -4.25 -12.94
CA VAL A 154 -0.34 -2.95 -13.10
C VAL A 154 0.97 -3.16 -13.85
N GLU A 155 1.27 -2.27 -14.81
CA GLU A 155 2.53 -2.23 -15.56
C GLU A 155 3.73 -2.54 -14.65
N SER A 156 4.59 -3.47 -15.08
CA SER A 156 5.73 -3.89 -14.26
C SER A 156 6.85 -2.86 -14.30
N LYS A 157 7.78 -2.91 -13.34
CA LYS A 157 8.99 -2.05 -13.36
C LYS A 157 9.75 -2.17 -14.69
N LYS A 158 9.87 -3.38 -15.24
CA LYS A 158 10.51 -3.62 -16.55
C LYS A 158 9.76 -2.96 -17.70
N ASP A 159 8.45 -2.82 -17.61
CA ASP A 159 7.65 -2.20 -18.67
C ASP A 159 7.71 -0.67 -18.57
N LEU A 160 7.76 -0.12 -17.36
CA LEU A 160 8.07 1.29 -17.12
C LEU A 160 9.46 1.67 -17.65
N GLU A 161 10.48 0.86 -17.34
CA GLU A 161 11.86 1.06 -17.84
C GLU A 161 11.92 1.07 -19.36
N LYS A 162 11.17 0.20 -20.06
CA LYS A 162 11.09 0.22 -21.54
C LYS A 162 10.50 1.51 -22.12
N ARG A 163 9.78 2.29 -21.31
CA ARG A 163 9.20 3.59 -21.70
C ARG A 163 10.04 4.77 -21.19
N ASP A 164 11.25 4.51 -20.68
CA ASP A 164 12.12 5.49 -20.03
C ASP A 164 11.43 6.22 -18.86
N VAL A 165 10.56 5.50 -18.15
CA VAL A 165 9.82 6.02 -16.99
C VAL A 165 10.44 5.49 -15.70
N PRO A 166 10.85 6.37 -14.76
CA PRO A 166 11.38 5.94 -13.48
C PRO A 166 10.33 5.23 -12.62
N SER A 167 10.79 4.45 -11.63
CA SER A 167 9.90 3.79 -10.67
C SER A 167 9.10 4.83 -9.87
N PRO A 168 7.76 4.74 -9.83
CA PRO A 168 6.90 5.72 -9.17
C PRO A 168 6.81 5.43 -7.66
N ASN A 169 7.88 5.75 -6.92
CA ASN A 169 8.01 5.37 -5.51
C ASN A 169 7.03 6.11 -4.59
N LYS A 170 6.67 7.37 -4.86
CA LYS A 170 5.65 8.12 -4.11
C LYS A 170 4.28 7.48 -4.31
N ALA A 171 3.93 7.13 -5.55
CA ALA A 171 2.65 6.49 -5.84
C ALA A 171 2.58 5.06 -5.28
N ASP A 172 3.65 4.25 -5.41
CA ASP A 172 3.68 2.92 -4.80
C ASP A 172 3.56 3.01 -3.27
N ALA A 173 4.23 3.97 -2.61
CA ALA A 173 4.10 4.22 -1.17
C ALA A 173 2.66 4.63 -0.76
N PHE A 174 2.07 5.56 -1.51
CA PHE A 174 0.68 5.97 -1.31
C PHE A 174 -0.27 4.78 -1.44
N VAL A 175 -0.14 3.99 -2.50
CA VAL A 175 -1.00 2.81 -2.72
C VAL A 175 -0.82 1.75 -1.63
N MET A 176 0.40 1.54 -1.14
CA MET A 176 0.64 0.62 -0.02
C MET A 176 -0.06 1.06 1.27
N ALA A 177 -0.08 2.36 1.58
CA ALA A 177 -0.77 2.88 2.76
C ALA A 177 -2.30 2.65 2.73
N PHE A 178 -2.88 2.50 1.54
CA PHE A 178 -4.29 2.16 1.34
C PHE A 178 -4.52 0.70 0.93
N ALA A 179 -3.46 -0.11 0.86
CA ALA A 179 -3.60 -1.50 0.49
C ALA A 179 -4.37 -2.25 1.57
N PRO A 180 -5.22 -3.22 1.19
CA PRO A 180 -5.86 -4.06 2.18
C PRO A 180 -4.78 -4.80 2.97
N ARG A 181 -4.87 -4.74 4.29
CA ARG A 181 -4.04 -5.52 5.20
C ARG A 181 -4.77 -6.83 5.50
N ASP A 182 -4.02 -7.92 5.59
CA ASP A 182 -4.53 -9.08 6.31
C ASP A 182 -4.71 -8.66 7.77
N LYS A 183 -5.78 -9.11 8.45
CA LYS A 183 -5.90 -8.82 9.90
C LYS A 183 -4.60 -9.29 10.55
N ALA A 184 -3.89 -8.39 11.23
CA ALA A 184 -2.69 -8.75 11.98
C ALA A 184 -3.00 -10.01 12.79
N PRO A 185 -2.11 -11.02 12.86
CA PRO A 185 -2.33 -12.10 13.82
C PRO A 185 -2.44 -11.44 15.19
N SER A 186 -3.66 -11.44 15.74
CA SER A 186 -3.88 -11.07 17.13
C SER A 186 -2.91 -11.93 17.92
N ALA A 187 -1.93 -11.32 18.59
CA ALA A 187 -1.02 -12.05 19.44
C ALA A 187 -1.86 -12.75 20.51
N GLY A 188 -2.21 -14.01 20.26
CA GLY A 188 -2.92 -14.86 21.19
C GLY A 188 -2.05 -14.95 22.42
N MET A 189 -2.45 -14.24 23.46
CA MET A 189 -1.84 -14.26 24.77
C MET A 189 -1.92 -15.71 25.26
N PHE A 190 -0.83 -16.48 25.07
CA PHE A 190 -0.68 -17.79 25.67
C PHE A 190 -0.58 -17.59 27.18
N LEU A 191 -1.72 -17.63 27.86
CA LEU A 191 -1.80 -17.76 29.31
C LEU A 191 -1.15 -19.10 29.68
N THR A 192 0.08 -19.02 30.18
CA THR A 192 0.77 -20.14 30.80
C THR A 192 -0.02 -20.57 32.03
N LYS A 193 -0.64 -21.75 31.96
CA LYS A 193 -1.21 -22.41 33.15
C LYS A 193 -0.05 -22.73 34.09
N ARG A 194 0.01 -22.02 35.22
CA ARG A 194 0.80 -22.44 36.39
C ARG A 194 0.19 -23.74 36.93
N HIS A 195 0.91 -24.84 36.81
CA HIS A 195 0.64 -26.04 37.59
C HIS A 195 0.97 -25.76 39.06
N ARG A 196 -0.01 -26.04 39.92
CA ARG A 196 0.20 -26.28 41.35
C ARG A 196 0.79 -27.66 41.55
#